data_AF-A0A2N6ECC0-F1
#
_entry.id   AF-A0A2N6ECC0-F1
#
_cell.length_a   1.000
_cell.length_b   1.000
_cell.length_c   1.000
_cell.angle_alpha   90.00
_cell.angle_beta   90.00
_cell.angle_gamma   90.00
#
_symmetry.space_group_name_H-M   'P 1'
#
loop_
_entity.id
_entity.type
_entity.pdbx_description
1 polymer ?
#
loop_
_entity_poly.entity_id
_entity_poly.type
_entity_poly.pdbx_seq_one_letter_code
_entity_poly.pdbx_strand_id
1 'polypeptide(L)' 'MESLMEKREDGPKKFPCGDCRMCQWCSDDRCRLCLQSARACRKKLSMAEQIALYERLNGRR' A
#
# COMPACT_ATOMS: atom_id res chain seq x y z
N MET A 1 9.43 -19.00 -18.37
CA MET A 1 9.68 -18.28 -17.10
C MET A 1 8.42 -17.48 -16.77
N GLU A 2 7.32 -18.18 -16.49
CA GLU A 2 6.07 -17.56 -16.02
C GLU A 2 5.60 -18.42 -14.86
N SER A 3 6.18 -18.14 -13.69
CA SER A 3 5.72 -18.73 -12.44
C SER A 3 4.43 -18.00 -12.07
N LEU A 4 3.31 -18.68 -12.37
CA LEU A 4 1.98 -18.32 -11.94
C LEU A 4 2.03 -18.00 -10.45
N MET A 5 1.83 -16.72 -10.11
CA MET A 5 1.64 -16.30 -8.73
C MET A 5 0.40 -17.00 -8.19
N GLU A 6 0.64 -18.11 -7.50
CA GLU A 6 -0.37 -18.89 -6.83
C GLU A 6 -1.19 -17.97 -5.91
N LYS A 7 -2.49 -17.85 -6.20
CA LYS A 7 -3.42 -17.08 -5.38
C LYS A 7 -3.51 -17.77 -4.03
N ARG A 8 -2.75 -17.26 -3.06
CA ARG A 8 -2.81 -17.73 -1.68
C ARG A 8 -4.24 -17.53 -1.20
N GLU A 9 -4.93 -18.62 -0.90
CA GLU A 9 -6.18 -18.59 -0.14
C GLU A 9 -5.81 -18.19 1.29
N ASP A 10 -5.74 -16.88 1.53
CA ASP A 10 -5.58 -16.35 2.86
C ASP A 10 -6.78 -16.82 3.70
N GLY A 11 -6.52 -17.37 4.89
CA GLY A 11 -7.56 -17.86 5.81
C GLY A 11 -8.63 -16.81 6.16
N PRO A 12 -9.67 -17.20 6.93
CA PRO A 12 -10.84 -16.35 7.17
C PRO A 12 -10.43 -14.97 7.71
N LYS A 13 -10.77 -13.91 6.95
CA LYS A 13 -10.47 -12.53 7.31
C LYS A 13 -11.70 -11.88 7.95
N LYS A 14 -11.47 -11.06 8.99
CA LYS A 14 -12.53 -10.20 9.57
C LYS A 14 -13.08 -9.19 8.54
N PHE A 15 -12.24 -8.75 7.60
CA PHE A 15 -12.57 -7.77 6.56
C PHE A 15 -11.93 -8.13 5.21
N PRO A 16 -12.48 -7.69 4.07
CA PRO A 16 -11.98 -8.02 2.72
C PRO A 16 -10.75 -7.18 2.32
N CYS A 17 -9.73 -7.12 3.16
CA CYS A 17 -8.50 -6.37 2.87
C CYS A 17 -7.53 -7.17 1.99
N GLY A 18 -7.15 -6.60 0.85
CA GLY A 18 -6.25 -7.22 -0.13
C GLY A 18 -4.80 -7.32 0.35
N ASP A 19 -4.36 -6.39 1.21
CA ASP A 19 -2.97 -6.36 1.72
C ASP A 19 -2.74 -7.26 2.93
N CYS A 20 -3.81 -7.72 3.59
CA CYS A 20 -3.69 -8.56 4.77
C CYS A 20 -3.52 -10.03 4.35
N ARG A 21 -2.29 -10.52 4.38
CA ARG A 21 -1.93 -11.92 4.08
C ARG A 21 -2.14 -12.89 5.26
N MET A 22 -2.36 -12.34 6.46
CA MET A 22 -2.62 -13.11 7.68
C MET A 22 -3.44 -12.23 8.63
N CYS A 23 -4.75 -12.44 8.69
CA CYS A 23 -5.62 -11.65 9.56
C CYS A 23 -5.38 -12.02 11.03
N GLN A 24 -4.62 -11.19 11.75
CA GLN A 24 -4.40 -11.32 13.20
C GLN A 24 -5.58 -10.77 14.02
N TRP A 25 -6.79 -10.75 13.46
CA TRP A 25 -7.97 -10.15 14.11
C TRP A 25 -7.73 -8.71 14.58
N CYS A 26 -7.17 -7.89 13.69
CA CYS A 26 -6.89 -6.49 13.98
C CYS A 26 -8.13 -5.71 14.45
N SER A 27 -7.91 -4.66 15.25
CA SER A 27 -8.93 -3.65 15.52
C SER A 27 -9.37 -2.96 14.22
N ASP A 28 -10.58 -2.40 14.21
CA ASP A 28 -11.16 -1.79 13.01
C ASP A 28 -10.29 -0.65 12.46
N ASP A 29 -9.65 0.13 13.34
CA ASP A 29 -8.69 1.17 12.95
C ASP A 29 -7.49 0.62 12.19
N ARG A 30 -6.88 -0.48 12.68
CA ARG A 30 -5.75 -1.12 12.00
C ARG A 30 -6.17 -1.69 10.66
N CYS A 31 -7.33 -2.34 10.58
CA CYS A 31 -7.81 -2.89 9.33
C CYS A 31 -8.22 -1.77 8.33
N ARG A 32 -8.75 -0.63 8.80
CA ARG A 32 -9.03 0.56 7.99
C ARG A 32 -7.75 1.16 7.38
N LEU A 33 -6.67 1.24 8.16
CA LEU A 33 -5.37 1.69 7.65
C LEU A 33 -4.83 0.77 6.55
N CYS A 34 -4.97 -0.56 6.72
CA CYS A 34 -4.61 -1.53 5.68
C CYS A 34 -5.48 -1.42 4.41
N LEU A 35 -6.77 -1.11 4.56
CA LEU A 35 -7.67 -0.89 3.42
C LEU A 35 -7.37 0.45 2.70
N GLN A 36 -6.95 1.46 3.45
CA GLN A 36 -6.52 2.74 2.89
C GLN A 36 -5.15 2.63 2.22
N SER A 37 -4.23 1.80 2.72
CA SER A 37 -2.92 1.58 2.10
C SER A 37 -2.99 0.96 0.72
N ALA A 38 -4.03 0.16 0.42
CA ALA A 38 -4.26 -0.35 -0.94
C ALA A 38 -4.56 0.78 -1.95
N ARG A 39 -5.14 1.91 -1.49
CA ARG A 39 -5.29 3.16 -2.27
C ARG A 39 -4.12 4.12 -2.12
N ALA A 40 -3.34 3.98 -1.05
CA ALA A 40 -2.23 4.84 -0.68
C ALA A 40 -0.87 4.15 -0.83
N CYS A 41 -0.76 3.15 -1.71
CA CYS A 41 0.52 2.76 -2.30
C CYS A 41 0.97 3.95 -3.16
N ARG A 42 1.44 5.02 -2.50
CA ARG A 42 2.01 6.17 -3.16
C ARG A 42 3.09 5.59 -4.05
N LYS A 43 2.95 5.77 -5.37
CA LYS A 43 3.98 5.43 -6.33
C LYS A 43 5.30 5.96 -5.75
N LYS A 44 6.26 5.05 -5.53
CA LYS A 44 7.61 5.47 -5.14
C LYS A 44 8.13 6.34 -6.29
N LEU A 45 8.33 7.62 -6.01
CA LEU A 45 8.90 8.55 -6.97
C LEU A 45 10.34 8.13 -7.25
N SER A 46 10.72 8.14 -8.53
CA SER A 46 12.13 8.08 -8.96
C SER A 46 12.90 9.27 -8.37
N MET A 47 14.25 9.20 -8.36
CA MET A 47 15.06 10.32 -7.89
C MET A 47 14.76 11.62 -8.62
N ALA A 48 14.57 11.57 -9.94
CA ALA A 48 14.21 12.75 -10.73
C ALA A 48 12.85 13.33 -10.31
N GLU A 49 11.83 12.48 -10.11
CA GLU A 49 10.52 12.91 -9.62
C GLU A 49 10.58 13.51 -8.20
N GLN A 50 11.46 12.98 -7.34
CA GLN A 50 11.67 13.53 -5.99
C GLN A 50 12.33 14.91 -6.01
N ILE A 51 13.37 15.10 -6.84
CA ILE A 51 14.06 16.40 -7.01
C ILE A 51 13.08 17.45 -7.52
N ALA A 52 12.32 17.14 -8.58
CA ALA A 52 11.35 18.06 -9.15
C ALA A 52 10.24 18.46 -8.16
N LEU A 53 9.81 17.53 -7.30
CA LEU A 53 8.85 17.82 -6.23
C LEU A 53 9.46 18.77 -5.20
N TYR A 54 10.69 18.53 -4.78
CA TYR A 54 11.40 19.38 -3.83
C TYR A 54 11.56 20.81 -4.35
N GLU A 55 12.01 20.98 -5.59
CA GLU A 55 12.19 22.29 -6.24
C GLU A 55 10.86 23.05 -6.33
N ARG A 56 9.76 22.38 -6.72
CA ARG A 56 8.44 22.99 -6.78
C ARG A 56 7.93 23.49 -5.43
N LEU A 57 8.15 22.70 -4.37
CA LEU A 57 7.73 23.07 -3.01
C LEU A 57 8.55 24.23 -2.46
N ASN A 58 9.84 24.29 -2.79
CA ASN A 58 10.78 25.27 -2.23
C ASN A 58 11.03 26.51 -3.10
N GLY A 59 10.67 26.47 -4.38
CA GLY A 59 10.81 27.59 -5.32
C GLY A 59 9.76 28.70 -5.16
N ARG A 60 8.87 28.60 -4.15
CA ARG A 60 7.87 29.62 -3.80
C ARG A 60 8.34 30.57 -2.69
N ARG A 61 9.65 30.69 -2.48
CA ARG A 61 10.24 31.67 -1.54
C ARG A 61 10.63 32.95 -2.27
#